data_AF-A0A5M3MJH0-F1
#
_entry.id   AF-A0A5M3MJH0-F1
#
_cell.length_a   1.000
_cell.length_b   1.000
_cell.length_c   1.000
_cell.angle_alpha   90.00
_cell.angle_beta   90.00
_cell.angle_gamma   90.00
#
_symmetry.space_group_name_H-M   'P 1'
#
loop_
_entity.id
_entity.type
_entity.pdbx_description
1 polymer ?
#
loop_
_entity_poly.entity_id
_entity_poly.type
_entity_poly.pdbx_seq_one_letter_code
_entity_poly.pdbx_strand_id
1 'polypeptide(L)'
;MNAYNQFELSLLSDNARRSLDELTIASVEDLTTQQAEVIFKATKWFDTRYSGERTLRQFQLEALVNVLAGKNVIVRAGTGYGKTLAMILPILFGNSSKIALTISPLKLLQNSHVDEFNNYGISTIQINQDTLDDKELWKVHTSLISASSIPHIV
;
A
#
# COMPACT_ATOMS: atom_id res chain seq x y z
N MET A 1 -25.99 8.89 2.11
CA MET A 1 -25.76 7.85 3.15
C MET A 1 -24.26 7.61 3.16
N ASN A 2 -23.57 7.68 4.31
CA ASN A 2 -22.12 7.50 4.35
C ASN A 2 -21.77 6.04 3.97
N ALA A 3 -20.90 5.85 2.98
CA ALA A 3 -20.48 4.54 2.46
C ALA A 3 -19.89 3.61 3.55
N TYR A 4 -19.48 4.18 4.68
CA TYR A 4 -18.88 3.46 5.79
C TYR A 4 -19.86 3.03 6.90
N ASN A 5 -21.15 3.39 6.81
CA ASN A 5 -22.15 3.06 7.85
C ASN A 5 -22.34 1.55 8.11
N GLN A 6 -21.88 0.71 7.18
CA GLN A 6 -21.90 -0.74 7.29
C GLN A 6 -20.68 -1.33 8.00
N PHE A 7 -19.66 -0.53 8.31
CA PHE A 7 -18.43 -0.98 8.97
C PHE A 7 -18.43 -0.62 10.46
N GLU A 8 -17.75 -1.44 11.26
CA GLU A 8 -17.63 -1.25 12.70
C GLU A 8 -16.58 -0.17 13.03
N LEU A 9 -16.98 1.11 12.90
CA LEU A 9 -16.12 2.28 13.11
C LEU A 9 -15.57 2.41 14.55
N SER A 10 -16.17 1.71 15.52
CA SER A 10 -15.66 1.63 16.90
C SER A 10 -14.28 0.96 16.98
N LEU A 11 -13.88 0.17 15.98
CA LEU A 11 -12.58 -0.47 15.90
C LEU A 11 -11.42 0.47 15.52
N LEU A 12 -11.73 1.71 15.12
CA LEU A 12 -10.74 2.70 14.74
C LEU A 12 -10.41 3.64 15.91
N SER A 13 -9.24 4.26 15.90
CA SER A 13 -8.97 5.42 16.75
C SER A 13 -9.82 6.64 16.35
N ASP A 14 -9.93 7.63 17.24
CA ASP A 14 -10.59 8.90 16.93
C ASP A 14 -9.94 9.62 15.74
N ASN A 15 -8.61 9.52 15.62
CA ASN A 15 -7.88 10.13 14.51
C ASN A 15 -8.21 9.45 13.18
N ALA A 16 -8.25 8.12 13.16
CA ALA A 16 -8.61 7.36 11.96
C ALA A 16 -10.08 7.60 11.55
N ARG A 17 -11.01 7.63 12.52
CA ARG A 17 -12.41 8.00 12.25
C ARG A 17 -12.53 9.39 11.64
N ARG A 18 -11.94 10.40 12.30
CA ARG A 18 -11.94 11.77 11.81
C ARG A 18 -11.33 11.87 10.42
N SER A 19 -10.23 11.17 10.17
CA SER A 19 -9.59 11.15 8.87
C SER A 19 -10.47 10.54 7.78
N LEU A 20 -11.34 9.56 8.09
CA LEU A 20 -12.32 9.02 7.15
C LEU A 20 -13.46 10.00 6.89
N ASP A 21 -13.95 10.67 7.94
CA ASP A 21 -15.02 11.68 7.83
C ASP A 21 -14.57 12.93 7.06
N GLU A 22 -13.30 13.32 7.23
CA GLU A 22 -12.64 14.43 6.53
C GLU A 22 -12.21 14.09 5.10
N LEU A 23 -12.39 12.83 4.65
CA LEU A 23 -12.18 12.52 3.24
C LEU A 23 -13.20 13.34 2.44
N THR A 24 -12.72 14.47 1.94
CA THR A 24 -13.42 15.35 0.99
C THR A 24 -13.41 14.68 -0.36
N ILE A 25 -14.06 13.52 -0.43
CA ILE A 25 -14.20 12.89 -1.70
C ILE A 25 -15.39 13.57 -2.35
N ALA A 26 -15.10 14.47 -3.30
CA ALA A 26 -15.98 14.70 -4.45
C ALA A 26 -16.24 13.40 -5.28
N SER A 27 -15.95 12.22 -4.72
CA SER A 27 -16.29 10.87 -5.18
C SER A 27 -16.75 9.92 -4.05
N VAL A 28 -17.10 10.35 -2.82
CA VAL A 28 -17.65 9.43 -1.77
C VAL A 28 -19.02 8.95 -2.22
N GLU A 29 -19.77 9.84 -2.88
CA GLU A 29 -21.12 9.56 -3.39
C GLU A 29 -21.12 8.46 -4.47
N ASP A 30 -19.97 8.18 -5.10
CA ASP A 30 -19.80 7.18 -6.17
C ASP A 30 -18.87 6.01 -5.78
N LEU A 31 -18.45 5.90 -4.51
CA LEU A 31 -17.65 4.74 -4.09
C LEU A 31 -18.48 3.47 -4.19
N THR A 32 -17.97 2.51 -4.95
CA THR A 32 -18.49 1.14 -4.89
C THR A 32 -18.26 0.55 -3.49
N THR A 33 -19.11 -0.40 -3.10
CA THR A 33 -18.98 -1.12 -1.82
C THR A 33 -17.58 -1.71 -1.65
N GLN A 34 -16.99 -2.24 -2.73
CA GLN A 34 -15.65 -2.82 -2.74
C GLN A 34 -14.56 -1.77 -2.45
N GLN A 35 -14.68 -0.57 -3.02
CA GLN A 35 -13.72 0.51 -2.77
C GLN A 35 -13.83 1.02 -1.32
N ALA A 36 -15.05 1.17 -0.81
CA ALA A 36 -15.26 1.55 0.59
C ALA A 36 -14.67 0.50 1.56
N GLU A 37 -14.84 -0.79 1.25
CA GLU A 37 -14.27 -1.88 2.04
C GLU A 37 -12.72 -1.85 2.03
N VAL A 38 -12.10 -1.63 0.87
CA VAL A 38 -10.64 -1.51 0.76
C VAL A 38 -10.12 -0.32 1.56
N ILE A 39 -10.78 0.85 1.46
CA ILE A 39 -10.39 2.04 2.22
C ILE A 39 -10.47 1.77 3.72
N PHE A 40 -11.58 1.18 4.17
CA PHE A 40 -11.75 0.85 5.59
C PHE A 40 -10.68 -0.13 6.07
N LYS A 41 -10.39 -1.20 5.32
CA LYS A 41 -9.32 -2.17 5.64
C LYS A 41 -7.95 -1.50 5.72
N ALA A 42 -7.62 -0.65 4.75
CA ALA A 42 -6.34 0.07 4.73
C ALA A 42 -6.20 1.03 5.91
N THR A 43 -7.25 1.78 6.22
CA THR A 43 -7.28 2.68 7.37
C THR A 43 -7.14 1.91 8.68
N LYS A 44 -7.91 0.83 8.88
CA LYS A 44 -7.82 0.00 10.09
C LYS A 44 -6.43 -0.60 10.28
N TRP A 45 -5.84 -1.15 9.21
CA TRP A 45 -4.49 -1.71 9.25
C TRP A 45 -3.46 -0.66 9.63
N PHE A 46 -3.52 0.53 9.03
CA PHE A 46 -2.60 1.62 9.30
C PHE A 46 -2.76 2.16 10.72
N ASP A 47 -4.01 2.36 11.15
CA ASP A 47 -4.38 2.78 12.50
C ASP A 47 -3.82 1.82 13.56
N THR A 48 -4.02 0.51 13.36
CA THR A 48 -3.47 -0.54 14.23
C THR A 48 -1.95 -0.50 14.28
N ARG A 49 -1.28 -0.38 13.13
CA ARG A 49 0.19 -0.36 13.05
C ARG A 49 0.82 0.83 13.77
N TYR A 50 0.12 1.98 13.80
CA TYR A 50 0.62 3.21 14.40
C TYR A 50 -0.13 3.59 15.68
N SER A 51 -0.84 2.65 16.30
CA SER A 51 -1.57 2.86 17.56
C SER A 51 -2.48 4.09 17.54
N GLY A 52 -3.05 4.44 16.39
CA GLY A 52 -3.90 5.62 16.20
C GLY A 52 -3.19 6.98 16.19
N GLU A 53 -1.86 7.02 16.22
CA GLU A 53 -1.08 8.27 16.20
C GLU A 53 -0.94 8.87 14.79
N ARG A 54 -1.21 8.08 13.74
CA ARG A 54 -1.04 8.50 12.34
C ARG A 54 -2.22 8.07 11.50
N THR A 55 -2.47 8.82 10.44
CA THR A 55 -3.54 8.54 9.47
C THR A 55 -3.02 8.52 8.04
N LEU A 56 -3.74 7.81 7.17
CA LEU A 56 -3.49 7.83 5.73
C LEU A 56 -3.97 9.15 5.14
N ARG A 57 -3.20 9.71 4.21
CA ARG A 57 -3.60 10.91 3.48
C ARG A 57 -4.56 10.56 2.36
N GLN A 58 -5.48 11.46 2.05
CA GLN A 58 -6.50 11.28 1.00
C GLN A 58 -5.91 10.76 -0.32
N PHE A 59 -4.86 11.39 -0.86
CA PHE A 59 -4.27 10.97 -2.13
C PHE A 59 -3.68 9.54 -2.10
N GLN A 60 -3.30 9.03 -0.93
CA GLN A 60 -2.78 7.66 -0.79
C GLN A 60 -3.92 6.64 -0.91
N LEU A 61 -5.08 6.95 -0.33
CA LEU A 61 -6.29 6.14 -0.45
C LEU A 61 -6.90 6.21 -1.86
N GLU A 62 -6.88 7.39 -2.48
CA GLU A 62 -7.30 7.58 -3.88
C GLU A 62 -6.41 6.78 -4.84
N ALA A 63 -5.09 6.80 -4.63
CA ALA A 63 -4.17 5.99 -5.42
C ALA A 63 -4.45 4.50 -5.23
N LEU A 64 -4.63 4.04 -3.98
CA LEU A 64 -4.97 2.67 -3.65
C LEU A 64 -6.19 2.17 -4.44
N VAL A 65 -7.33 2.84 -4.31
CA VAL A 65 -8.58 2.34 -4.93
C VAL A 65 -8.54 2.38 -6.45
N ASN A 66 -7.88 3.39 -7.05
CA ASN A 66 -7.79 3.50 -8.50
C ASN A 66 -6.80 2.48 -9.09
N VAL A 67 -5.67 2.22 -8.42
CA VAL A 67 -4.72 1.17 -8.85
C VAL A 67 -5.36 -0.21 -8.74
N LEU A 68 -6.08 -0.52 -7.65
CA LEU A 68 -6.77 -1.80 -7.51
C LEU A 68 -7.92 -1.97 -8.51
N ALA A 69 -8.54 -0.87 -8.94
CA ALA A 69 -9.50 -0.86 -10.05
C ALA A 69 -8.85 -1.01 -11.44
N GLY A 70 -7.54 -1.21 -11.52
CA GLY A 70 -6.80 -1.42 -12.78
C GLY A 70 -6.57 -0.14 -13.59
N LYS A 71 -6.70 1.05 -12.97
CA LYS A 71 -6.48 2.33 -13.64
C LYS A 71 -5.01 2.75 -13.57
N ASN A 72 -4.58 3.51 -14.58
CA ASN A 72 -3.31 4.22 -14.54
C ASN A 72 -3.45 5.49 -13.68
N VAL A 73 -2.57 5.68 -12.70
CA VAL A 73 -2.66 6.77 -11.74
C VAL A 73 -1.39 7.61 -11.76
N ILE A 74 -1.55 8.93 -11.80
CA ILE A 74 -0.45 9.90 -11.61
C ILE A 74 -0.68 10.60 -10.27
N VAL A 75 0.26 10.44 -9.34
CA VAL A 75 0.23 11.12 -8.04
C VAL A 75 1.15 12.34 -8.06
N ARG A 76 0.58 13.52 -7.79
CA ARG A 76 1.34 14.77 -7.64
C ARG A 76 1.40 15.18 -6.18
N ALA A 77 2.56 15.00 -5.54
CA ALA A 77 2.79 15.40 -4.15
C ALA A 77 4.24 15.82 -3.90
N GLY A 78 4.45 16.73 -2.95
CA GLY A 78 5.77 17.21 -2.56
C GLY A 78 6.67 16.13 -1.95
N THR A 79 7.96 16.41 -1.79
CA THR A 79 8.90 15.53 -1.08
C THR A 79 8.50 15.44 0.40
N GLY A 80 8.60 14.25 0.99
CA GLY A 80 8.18 14.01 2.39
C GLY A 80 6.68 13.82 2.60
N TYR A 81 5.84 14.02 1.57
CA TYR A 81 4.39 13.86 1.69
C TYR A 81 3.92 12.39 1.76
N GLY A 82 4.83 11.41 1.69
CA GLY A 82 4.49 9.99 1.79
C GLY A 82 4.03 9.36 0.47
N LYS A 83 4.66 9.72 -0.65
CA LYS A 83 4.44 9.07 -1.95
C LYS A 83 4.77 7.57 -1.91
N THR A 84 5.80 7.18 -1.15
CA THR A 84 6.17 5.77 -1.01
C THR A 84 5.04 4.93 -0.45
N LEU A 85 4.34 5.44 0.56
CA LEU A 85 3.18 4.75 1.12
C LEU A 85 2.04 4.60 0.09
N ALA A 86 1.85 5.57 -0.81
CA ALA A 86 0.89 5.43 -1.91
C ALA A 86 1.25 4.31 -2.91
N MET A 87 2.54 3.98 -3.05
CA MET A 87 3.00 2.83 -3.85
C MET A 87 2.84 1.50 -3.08
N ILE A 88 3.06 1.51 -1.77
CA ILE A 88 3.02 0.32 -0.91
C ILE A 88 1.60 -0.20 -0.72
N LEU A 89 0.61 0.69 -0.53
CA LEU A 89 -0.77 0.29 -0.24
C LEU A 89 -1.36 -0.65 -1.31
N PRO A 90 -1.28 -0.38 -2.62
CA PRO A 90 -1.75 -1.32 -3.64
C PRO A 90 -1.09 -2.69 -3.61
N ILE A 91 0.15 -2.79 -3.13
CA ILE A 91 0.88 -4.06 -3.04
C ILE A 91 0.33 -4.89 -1.86
N LEU A 92 0.10 -4.24 -0.72
CA LEU A 92 -0.42 -4.90 0.50
C LEU A 92 -1.88 -5.36 0.35
N PHE A 93 -2.72 -4.55 -0.30
CA PHE A 93 -4.16 -4.81 -0.44
C PHE A 93 -4.54 -5.38 -1.82
N GLY A 94 -3.55 -5.60 -2.69
CA GLY A 94 -3.73 -6.18 -4.01
C GLY A 94 -3.70 -7.70 -4.00
N ASN A 95 -3.57 -8.29 -5.18
CA ASN A 95 -3.45 -9.73 -5.33
C ASN A 95 -2.02 -10.17 -5.00
N SER A 96 -1.87 -11.01 -3.97
CA SER A 96 -0.58 -11.54 -3.50
C SER A 96 0.15 -12.44 -4.51
N SER A 97 -0.51 -12.90 -5.57
CA SER A 97 0.14 -13.65 -6.65
C SER A 97 0.79 -12.76 -7.73
N LYS A 98 0.68 -11.43 -7.60
CA LYS A 98 1.28 -10.46 -8.54
C LYS A 98 2.58 -9.90 -7.99
N ILE A 99 3.48 -9.54 -8.93
CA ILE A 99 4.74 -8.85 -8.64
C ILE A 99 4.56 -7.37 -8.97
N ALA A 100 5.06 -6.50 -8.09
CA ALA A 100 5.17 -5.07 -8.35
C ALA A 100 6.59 -4.72 -8.79
N LEU A 101 6.71 -4.01 -9.92
CA LEU A 101 7.98 -3.50 -10.43
C LEU A 101 8.06 -1.98 -10.21
N THR A 102 9.03 -1.55 -9.41
CA THR A 102 9.31 -0.13 -9.20
C THR A 102 10.57 0.27 -9.95
N ILE A 103 10.51 1.34 -10.75
CA ILE A 103 11.64 1.87 -11.49
C ILE A 103 12.10 3.15 -10.82
N SER A 104 13.33 3.16 -10.31
CA SER A 104 13.95 4.32 -9.67
C SER A 104 15.21 4.74 -10.43
N PRO A 105 15.42 6.04 -10.68
CA PRO A 105 16.57 6.52 -11.45
C PRO A 105 17.90 6.48 -10.69
N LEU A 106 17.88 6.29 -9.37
CA LEU A 106 19.08 6.31 -8.52
C LEU A 106 19.17 5.04 -7.68
N LYS A 107 20.37 4.45 -7.63
CA LYS A 107 20.66 3.25 -6.80
C LYS A 107 20.38 3.50 -5.32
N LEU A 108 20.71 4.69 -4.80
CA LEU A 108 20.40 5.07 -3.42
C LEU A 108 18.89 5.05 -3.13
N LEU A 109 18.05 5.47 -4.09
CA LEU A 109 16.60 5.39 -3.93
C LEU A 109 16.11 3.94 -3.99
N GLN A 110 16.73 3.09 -4.79
CA GLN A 110 16.41 1.65 -4.84
C GLN A 110 16.69 1.01 -3.47
N ASN A 111 17.86 1.26 -2.88
CA ASN A 111 18.20 0.80 -1.53
C ASN A 111 17.13 1.23 -0.50
N SER A 112 16.80 2.52 -0.47
CA SER A 112 15.80 3.02 0.49
C SER A 112 14.42 2.41 0.28
N HIS A 113 14.02 2.14 -0.97
CA HIS A 113 12.74 1.46 -1.23
C HIS A 113 12.76 0.00 -0.78
N VAL A 114 13.87 -0.73 -0.97
CA VAL A 114 14.01 -2.11 -0.48
C VAL A 114 13.83 -2.15 1.04
N ASP A 115 14.54 -1.29 1.76
CA ASP A 115 14.46 -1.23 3.23
C ASP A 115 13.04 -0.88 3.71
N GLU A 116 12.43 0.13 3.09
CA GLU A 116 11.08 0.57 3.46
C GLU A 116 10.05 -0.52 3.17
N PHE A 117 10.09 -1.17 2.00
CA PHE A 117 9.11 -2.17 1.60
C PHE A 117 9.23 -3.43 2.46
N ASN A 118 10.46 -3.88 2.75
CA ASN A 118 10.69 -5.00 3.67
C ASN A 118 10.19 -4.68 5.09
N ASN A 119 10.32 -3.44 5.57
CA ASN A 119 9.77 -3.00 6.85
C ASN A 119 8.23 -3.03 6.90
N TYR A 120 7.56 -2.96 5.75
CA TYR A 120 6.12 -3.20 5.61
C TYR A 120 5.75 -4.66 5.32
N GLY A 121 6.72 -5.59 5.38
CA GLY A 121 6.49 -7.02 5.17
C GLY A 121 6.42 -7.44 3.70
N ILE A 122 6.82 -6.57 2.76
CA ILE A 122 6.86 -6.87 1.33
C ILE A 122 8.26 -7.35 0.97
N SER A 123 8.40 -8.63 0.61
CA SER A 123 9.67 -9.18 0.13
C SER A 123 10.12 -8.46 -1.13
N THR A 124 11.20 -7.69 -1.01
CA THR A 124 11.66 -6.79 -2.08
C THR A 124 13.14 -6.99 -2.35
N ILE A 125 13.50 -7.04 -3.63
CA ILE A 125 14.87 -7.05 -4.12
C ILE A 125 15.08 -5.87 -5.06
N GLN A 126 16.31 -5.39 -5.15
CA GLN A 126 16.71 -4.42 -6.19
C GLN A 126 17.56 -5.11 -7.24
N ILE A 127 17.42 -4.64 -8.48
CA ILE A 127 18.20 -5.11 -9.62
C ILE A 127 18.76 -3.89 -10.33
N ASN A 128 20.09 -3.80 -10.44
CA ASN A 128 20.79 -2.72 -11.13
C ASN A 128 22.16 -3.20 -11.64
N GLN A 129 23.00 -2.27 -12.12
CA GLN A 129 24.33 -2.60 -12.68
C GLN A 129 25.27 -3.30 -11.67
N ASP A 130 25.05 -3.15 -10.37
CA ASP A 130 25.87 -3.78 -9.34
C ASP A 130 25.37 -5.18 -8.96
N THR A 131 24.22 -5.62 -9.50
CA THR A 131 23.70 -6.97 -9.29
C THR A 131 24.58 -7.97 -10.04
N LEU A 132 25.15 -8.93 -9.31
CA LEU A 132 26.00 -9.97 -9.88
C LEU A 132 25.22 -10.83 -10.88
N ASP A 133 25.87 -11.20 -11.98
CA ASP A 133 25.37 -12.19 -12.94
C ASP A 133 25.63 -13.62 -12.40
N ASP A 134 25.04 -13.91 -11.24
CA ASP A 134 25.12 -15.21 -10.58
C ASP A 134 23.81 -15.99 -10.77
N LYS A 135 23.91 -17.16 -11.40
CA LYS A 135 22.76 -18.03 -11.65
C LYS A 135 22.10 -18.54 -10.36
N GLU A 136 22.83 -18.62 -9.25
CA GLU A 136 22.28 -19.06 -7.96
C GLU A 136 21.39 -17.98 -7.32
N LEU A 137 21.73 -16.70 -7.48
CA LEU A 137 20.89 -15.57 -7.05
C LEU A 137 19.48 -15.64 -7.67
N TRP A 138 19.41 -16.00 -8.96
CA TRP A 138 18.14 -16.12 -9.68
C TRP A 138 17.35 -17.39 -9.32
N LYS A 139 18.01 -18.47 -8.88
CA LYS A 139 17.33 -19.70 -8.44
C LYS A 139 16.62 -19.52 -7.10
N VAL A 140 17.27 -18.87 -6.12
CA VAL A 140 16.73 -18.67 -4.76
C VAL A 140 15.50 -17.74 -4.75
N HIS A 141 15.38 -16.82 -5.72
CA HIS A 141 14.25 -15.89 -5.76
C HIS A 141 13.01 -16.44 -6.51
N THR A 142 13.17 -17.46 -7.35
CA THR A 142 12.01 -18.13 -7.98
C THR A 142 11.21 -18.98 -6.99
N SER A 143 11.85 -19.51 -5.94
CA SER A 143 11.16 -20.30 -4.91
C SER A 143 10.34 -19.42 -3.94
N LEU A 144 10.74 -18.17 -3.69
CA LEU A 144 9.96 -17.20 -2.90
C LEU A 144 8.67 -16.77 -3.61
N ILE A 145 8.68 -16.73 -4.96
CA ILE A 145 7.48 -16.47 -5.77
C ILE A 145 6.52 -17.68 -5.73
N SER A 146 7.04 -18.89 -5.46
CA SER A 146 6.23 -20.11 -5.31
C SER A 146 5.77 -20.41 -3.88
N ALA A 147 6.34 -19.74 -2.87
CA ALA A 147 6.03 -19.96 -1.46
C ALA A 147 5.14 -18.83 -0.92
N SER A 148 3.90 -18.79 -1.39
CA SER A 148 2.84 -17.98 -0.79
C SER A 148 2.46 -18.54 0.59
N SER A 149 3.20 -18.12 1.61
CA SER A 149 2.85 -18.29 3.03
C SER A 149 3.17 -17.01 3.78
N ILE A 150 2.46 -15.92 3.48
CA ILE A 150 2.40 -14.77 4.39
C ILE A 150 1.43 -15.18 5.52
N PRO A 151 1.79 -15.03 6.81
CA PRO A 151 0.89 -15.33 7.91
C PRO A 151 -0.36 -14.48 7.77
N HIS A 152 -1.52 -15.12 7.79
CA HIS A 152 -2.79 -14.43 7.99
C HIS A 152 -2.72 -13.68 9.32
N ILE A 153 -2.61 -12.35 9.26
CA ILE A 153 -2.96 -11.51 10.41
C ILE A 153 -4.48 -11.44 10.39
N VAL A 154 -5.08 -12.27 11.25
CA VAL A 154 -6.50 -12.24 11.64
C VAL A 154 -6.78 -10.97 12.44
#